data_AF-A0A7C4NME3-F1
#
_entry.id   AF-A0A7C4NME3-F1
#
_cell.length_a   1.000
_cell.length_b   1.000
_cell.length_c   1.000
_cell.angle_alpha   90.00
_cell.angle_beta   90.00
_cell.angle_gamma   90.00
#
_symmetry.space_group_name_H-M   'P 1'
#
loop_
_entity.id
_entity.type
_entity.pdbx_description
1 polymer ?
#
loop_
_entity_poly.entity_id
_entity_poly.type
_entity_poly.pdbx_seq_one_letter_code
_entity_poly.pdbx_strand_id
1 'polypeptide(L)'
;MSTQYLSELKTKLVGKLPGYRFVDKGSSLFSIMKDNQEVAVVRDAGDHVIVTIGSKDYKYDKWYTKPEHLANVIINYFTTLK
;
A
#
# COMPACT_ATOMS: atom_id res chain seq x y z
N MET A 1 -4.50 -10.75 -12.09
CA MET A 1 -5.55 -10.07 -11.30
C MET A 1 -5.01 -9.86 -9.90
N SER A 2 -5.10 -8.66 -9.34
CA SER A 2 -4.64 -8.37 -7.97
C SER A 2 -5.46 -9.15 -6.94
N THR A 3 -4.87 -9.50 -5.79
CA THR A 3 -5.62 -10.14 -4.71
C THR A 3 -6.77 -9.24 -4.24
N GLN A 4 -7.85 -9.84 -3.73
CA GLN A 4 -9.00 -9.07 -3.23
C GLN A 4 -8.56 -8.06 -2.17
N TYR A 5 -7.69 -8.48 -1.24
CA TYR A 5 -7.14 -7.62 -0.21
C TYR A 5 -6.43 -6.38 -0.80
N LEU A 6 -5.51 -6.57 -1.75
CA LEU A 6 -4.79 -5.45 -2.36
C LEU A 6 -5.70 -4.55 -3.20
N SER A 7 -6.71 -5.14 -3.85
CA SER A 7 -7.68 -4.38 -4.63
C SER A 7 -8.52 -3.46 -3.73
N GLU A 8 -9.02 -3.99 -2.60
CA GLU A 8 -9.74 -3.20 -1.60
C GLU A 8 -8.85 -2.13 -0.96
N LEU A 9 -7.61 -2.48 -0.60
CA LEU A 9 -6.63 -1.54 -0.06
C LEU A 9 -6.38 -0.38 -1.04
N LYS A 10 -6.11 -0.70 -2.32
CA LYS A 10 -5.85 0.29 -3.37
C LYS A 10 -7.05 1.23 -3.54
N THR A 11 -8.27 0.70 -3.59
CA THR A 11 -9.50 1.53 -3.68
C THR A 11 -9.63 2.51 -2.51
N LYS A 12 -9.26 2.10 -1.29
CA LYS A 12 -9.31 2.97 -0.10
C LYS A 12 -8.21 4.05 -0.09
N LEU A 13 -7.08 3.80 -0.76
CA LEU A 13 -5.99 4.77 -0.90
C LEU A 13 -6.27 5.80 -2.01
N VAL A 14 -6.94 5.37 -3.08
CA VAL A 14 -7.34 6.25 -4.19
C VAL A 14 -8.27 7.35 -3.65
N GLY A 15 -7.96 8.61 -4.01
CA GLY A 15 -8.70 9.79 -3.56
C GLY A 15 -8.30 10.32 -2.17
N LYS A 16 -7.56 9.56 -1.36
CA LYS A 16 -7.01 10.02 -0.07
C LYS A 16 -5.57 10.51 -0.15
N LEU A 17 -4.86 10.11 -1.20
CA LEU A 17 -3.46 10.51 -1.46
C LEU A 17 -3.36 11.30 -2.77
N PRO A 18 -3.72 12.60 -2.79
CA PRO A 18 -3.67 13.41 -4.00
C PRO A 18 -2.23 13.56 -4.52
N GLY A 19 -2.08 13.42 -5.83
CA GLY A 19 -0.78 13.48 -6.51
C GLY A 19 0.09 12.24 -6.32
N TYR A 20 -0.39 11.19 -5.66
CA TYR A 20 0.21 9.86 -5.69
C TYR A 20 -0.45 9.02 -6.80
N ARG A 21 0.31 8.11 -7.40
CA ARG A 21 -0.18 7.14 -8.40
C ARG A 21 0.07 5.72 -7.92
N PHE A 22 -0.82 4.80 -8.27
CA PHE A 22 -0.73 3.40 -7.85
C PHE A 22 -0.56 2.51 -9.08
N VAL A 23 0.61 1.90 -9.22
CA VAL A 23 1.00 1.11 -10.40
C VAL A 23 1.04 -0.36 -10.03
N ASP A 24 0.21 -1.18 -10.67
CA ASP A 24 0.30 -2.63 -10.48
C ASP A 24 1.57 -3.16 -11.14
N LYS A 25 2.38 -3.92 -10.40
CA LYS A 25 3.62 -4.54 -10.88
C LYS A 25 3.50 -6.06 -11.04
N GLY A 26 2.34 -6.60 -10.69
CA GLY A 26 2.00 -8.01 -10.77
C GLY A 26 0.67 -8.27 -10.07
N SER A 27 0.28 -9.54 -9.99
CA SER A 27 -0.97 -9.97 -9.35
C SER A 27 -0.95 -9.90 -7.82
N SER A 28 0.22 -9.70 -7.22
CA SER A 28 0.40 -9.70 -5.77
C SER A 28 1.16 -8.48 -5.26
N LEU A 29 1.42 -7.46 -6.08
CA LEU A 29 2.01 -6.22 -5.59
C LEU A 29 1.69 -5.01 -6.46
N PHE A 30 1.65 -3.85 -5.82
CA PHE A 30 1.57 -2.56 -6.49
C PHE A 30 2.55 -1.57 -5.86
N SER A 31 3.03 -0.64 -6.68
CA SER A 31 3.89 0.46 -6.27
C SER A 31 3.05 1.71 -6.02
N ILE A 32 3.41 2.46 -4.98
CA ILE A 32 2.94 3.81 -4.72
C ILE A 32 4.02 4.74 -5.26
N MET A 33 3.63 5.60 -6.20
CA MET A 33 4.50 6.52 -6.90
C MET A 33 4.15 7.97 -6.53
N LYS A 34 5.16 8.82 -6.36
CA LYS A 34 5.01 10.26 -6.17
C LYS A 34 6.06 10.97 -7.03
N ASP A 35 5.65 11.96 -7.81
CA ASP A 35 6.56 12.74 -8.67
C ASP A 35 7.48 11.86 -9.56
N ASN A 36 6.89 10.79 -10.08
CA ASN A 36 7.54 9.77 -10.91
C ASN A 36 8.62 8.92 -10.22
N GLN A 37 8.72 8.99 -8.90
CA GLN A 37 9.56 8.12 -8.08
C GLN A 37 8.71 7.10 -7.31
N GLU A 38 9.23 5.89 -7.14
CA GLU A 38 8.61 4.87 -6.31
C GLU A 38 8.91 5.19 -4.85
N VAL A 39 7.87 5.50 -4.07
CA VAL A 39 8.01 5.87 -2.66
C VAL A 39 7.66 4.71 -1.73
N ALA A 40 6.87 3.75 -2.20
CA ALA A 40 6.60 2.51 -1.49
C ALA A 40 6.16 1.39 -2.42
N VAL A 41 6.32 0.15 -1.95
CA VAL A 41 5.78 -1.06 -2.59
C VAL A 41 4.91 -1.78 -1.59
N VAL A 42 3.73 -2.21 -2.01
CA VAL A 42 2.82 -3.03 -1.21
C VAL A 42 2.69 -4.39 -1.85
N ARG A 43 3.09 -5.43 -1.13
CA ARG A 43 3.10 -6.82 -1.58
C ARG A 43 2.24 -7.71 -0.70
N ASP A 44 1.39 -8.48 -1.35
CA ASP A 44 0.69 -9.62 -0.79
C ASP A 44 1.64 -10.82 -0.73
N ALA A 45 1.87 -11.33 0.48
CA ALA A 45 2.76 -12.46 0.76
C ALA A 45 2.01 -13.60 1.48
N GLY A 46 0.78 -13.90 1.05
CA GLY A 46 -0.03 -14.98 1.63
C GLY A 46 -0.80 -14.50 2.86
N ASP A 47 -0.42 -14.95 4.05
CA ASP A 47 -1.07 -14.53 5.32
C ASP A 47 -0.75 -13.07 5.71
N HIS A 48 0.23 -12.46 5.04
CA HIS A 48 0.73 -11.14 5.38
C HIS A 48 0.70 -10.20 4.19
N VAL A 49 0.65 -8.90 4.49
CA VAL A 49 0.99 -7.82 3.56
C VAL A 49 2.26 -7.18 4.03
N ILE A 50 3.20 -6.98 3.11
CA ILE A 50 4.46 -6.30 3.35
C ILE A 50 4.40 -4.95 2.64
N VAL A 51 4.62 -3.89 3.39
CA VAL A 51 4.78 -2.53 2.88
C VAL A 51 6.25 -2.16 2.98
N THR A 52 6.91 -1.98 1.86
CA THR A 52 8.30 -1.51 1.79
C THR A 52 8.30 -0.01 1.54
N ILE A 53 8.96 0.76 2.40
CA ILE A 53 9.15 2.21 2.25
C ILE A 53 10.63 2.54 2.40
N GLY A 54 11.27 2.99 1.32
CA GLY A 54 12.73 3.09 1.25
C GLY A 54 13.38 1.72 1.46
N SER A 55 14.22 1.59 2.48
CA SER A 55 14.89 0.32 2.83
C SER A 55 14.24 -0.44 4.00
N LYS A 56 13.03 -0.03 4.43
CA LYS A 56 12.33 -0.62 5.57
C LYS A 56 11.11 -1.40 5.12
N ASP A 57 10.98 -2.62 5.64
CA ASP A 57 9.82 -3.49 5.44
C ASP A 57 8.94 -3.48 6.68
N TYR A 58 7.65 -3.21 6.49
CA TYR A 58 6.62 -3.28 7.52
C TYR A 58 5.68 -4.43 7.18
N LYS A 59 5.64 -5.43 8.06
CA LYS A 59 4.84 -6.64 7.88
C LYS A 59 3.55 -6.55 8.69
N TYR A 60 2.42 -6.79 8.03
CA TYR A 60 1.08 -6.77 8.61
C TYR A 60 0.41 -8.12 8.44
N ASP A 61 -0.07 -8.69 9.53
CA ASP A 61 -0.87 -9.91 9.52
C ASP A 61 -2.31 -9.59 9.07
N LYS A 62 -2.79 -10.28 8.04
CA LYS A 62 -4.12 -10.05 7.44
C LYS A 62 -5.27 -10.49 8.34
N TRP A 63 -5.04 -11.43 9.25
CA TRP A 63 -6.06 -11.89 10.20
C TRP A 63 -6.49 -10.76 11.14
N TYR A 64 -5.58 -9.82 11.43
CA TYR A 64 -5.81 -8.70 12.35
C TYR A 64 -5.85 -7.33 11.66
N THR A 65 -5.27 -7.23 10.46
CA THR A 65 -5.14 -5.97 9.74
C THR A 65 -6.09 -5.95 8.56
N LYS A 66 -7.30 -5.42 8.75
CA LYS A 66 -8.24 -5.17 7.65
C LYS A 66 -7.64 -4.17 6.64
N PRO A 67 -8.00 -4.22 5.34
CA PRO A 67 -7.49 -3.28 4.34
C PRO A 67 -7.69 -1.81 4.73
N GLU A 68 -8.78 -1.48 5.42
CA GLU A 68 -9.05 -0.13 5.91
C GLU A 68 -8.08 0.35 6.98
N HIS A 69 -7.70 -0.52 7.92
CA HIS A 69 -6.73 -0.17 8.95
C HIS A 69 -5.37 0.13 8.31
N LEU A 70 -4.93 -0.74 7.38
CA LEU A 70 -3.67 -0.53 6.67
C LEU A 70 -3.72 0.72 5.78
N ALA A 71 -4.84 0.98 5.12
CA ALA A 71 -5.03 2.20 4.33
C ALA A 71 -4.80 3.46 5.19
N ASN A 72 -5.41 3.52 6.38
CA ASN A 72 -5.26 4.64 7.30
C ASN A 72 -3.80 4.81 7.76
N VAL A 73 -3.09 3.72 8.05
CA VAL A 73 -1.66 3.77 8.41
C VAL A 73 -0.83 4.36 7.27
N ILE A 74 -1.04 3.88 6.04
CA ILE A 74 -0.33 4.36 4.86
C ILE A 74 -0.65 5.85 4.60
N ILE A 75 -1.92 6.24 4.70
CA ILE A 75 -2.35 7.63 4.52
C ILE A 75 -1.68 8.53 5.55
N ASN A 76 -1.74 8.15 6.83
CA ASN A 76 -1.12 8.93 7.91
C ASN A 76 0.38 9.07 7.70
N TYR A 77 1.07 7.99 7.31
CA TYR A 77 2.50 8.02 7.01
C TYR A 77 2.84 9.07 5.94
N PHE A 78 2.11 9.08 4.83
CA PHE A 78 2.38 9.98 3.70
C PHE A 78 1.80 11.40 3.85
N THR A 79 0.98 11.66 4.86
CA THR A 79 0.37 12.98 5.10
C THR A 79 0.90 13.71 6.33
N THR A 80 1.40 12.96 7.33
CA THR A 80 1.92 13.50 8.59
C THR A 80 3.41 13.83 8.49
N LEU A 81 4.16 13.13 7.64
CA LEU A 81 5.52 13.53 7.28
C LEU A 81 5.47 14.72 6.30
N LYS A 82 5.25 15.92 6.84
CA LYS A 82 5.46 17.21 6.16
C LYS A 82 6.57 17.97 6.85
#